data_AF-A0A3D4TTW5-F1
#
_entry.id   AF-A0A3D4TTW5-F1
#
_cell.length_a   1.000
_cell.length_b   1.000
_cell.length_c   1.000
_cell.angle_alpha   90.00
_cell.angle_beta   90.00
_cell.angle_gamma   90.00
#
_symmetry.space_group_name_H-M   'P 1'
#
loop_
_entity.id
_entity.type
_entity.pdbx_description
1 polymer ?
#
loop_
_entity_poly.entity_id
_entity_poly.type
_entity_poly.pdbx_seq_one_letter_code
_entity_poly.pdbx_strand_id
1 'polypeptide(L)' 'MTLIRALPSLTDTERPRNASVREQLQQLEDVAREEIRELQQLADARPGPSPADEALLGLAWDLGLDGEALK' A
#
# COMPACT_ATOMS: atom_id res chain seq x y z
N MET A 1 11.32 -22.34 -1.63
CA MET A 1 11.85 -21.14 -2.29
C MET A 1 11.02 -19.97 -1.80
N THR A 2 11.60 -19.07 -1.00
CA THR A 2 10.84 -18.01 -0.30
C THR A 2 11.20 -16.66 -0.91
N LEU A 3 10.25 -16.03 -1.60
CA LEU A 3 10.40 -14.69 -2.17
C LEU A 3 10.15 -13.65 -1.06
N ILE A 4 11.12 -13.46 -0.17
CA ILE A 4 11.14 -12.27 0.69
C ILE A 4 11.50 -11.10 -0.22
N ARG A 5 10.49 -10.32 -0.63
CA ARG A 5 10.69 -9.02 -1.28
C ARG A 5 11.31 -8.09 -0.25
N ALA A 6 12.63 -8.18 -0.08
CA ALA A 6 13.39 -7.23 0.72
C ALA A 6 13.23 -5.86 0.06
N LEU A 7 12.35 -5.03 0.63
CA LEU A 7 12.32 -3.62 0.29
C LEU A 7 13.72 -3.05 0.61
N PRO A 8 14.38 -2.37 -0.34
CA PRO A 8 15.66 -1.75 -0.05
C PRO A 8 15.50 -0.82 1.15
N SER A 9 16.39 -0.95 2.13
CA SER A 9 16.43 -0.02 3.25
C SER A 9 16.80 1.34 2.69
N LEU A 10 15.87 2.30 2.75
CA LEU A 10 16.06 3.70 2.37
C LEU A 10 17.01 4.37 3.38
N THR A 11 18.27 3.92 3.42
CA THR A 11 19.30 4.46 4.30
C THR A 11 19.75 5.81 3.75
N ASP A 12 19.19 6.90 4.32
CA ASP A 12 19.72 8.28 4.52
C ASP A 12 20.55 8.98 3.42
N THR A 13 20.73 8.35 2.26
CA THR A 13 21.51 8.81 1.10
C THR A 13 20.62 9.36 -0.01
N GLU A 14 19.30 9.25 0.13
CA GLU A 14 18.33 9.60 -0.91
C GLU A 14 17.78 11.01 -0.79
N ARG A 15 18.10 11.75 0.27
CA ARG A 15 17.58 13.11 0.40
C ARG A 15 18.17 13.98 -0.72
N PRO A 16 17.36 14.47 -1.67
CA PRO A 16 17.88 15.23 -2.79
C PRO A 16 18.60 16.47 -2.27
N ARG A 17 19.81 16.73 -2.76
CA ARG A 17 20.55 17.95 -2.41
C ARG A 17 19.87 19.20 -2.97
N ASN A 18 19.09 19.05 -4.04
CA ASN A 18 18.31 20.11 -4.66
C ASN A 18 17.06 20.41 -3.82
N ALA A 19 16.90 21.69 -3.41
CA ALA A 19 15.77 22.16 -2.62
C ALA A 19 14.42 21.97 -3.32
N SER A 20 14.36 22.20 -4.62
CA SER A 20 13.13 22.03 -5.40
C SER A 20 12.66 20.57 -5.44
N VAL A 21 13.59 19.62 -5.53
CA VAL A 21 13.25 18.19 -5.52
C VAL A 21 12.79 17.75 -4.13
N ARG A 22 13.32 18.36 -3.05
CA ARG A 22 12.80 18.11 -1.69
C ARG A 22 11.38 18.64 -1.52
N GLU A 23 11.10 19.83 -2.04
CA GLU A 23 9.75 20.41 -1.99
C GLU A 23 8.75 19.56 -2.78
N GLN A 24 9.12 19.07 -3.96
CA GLN A 24 8.30 18.16 -4.75
C GLN A 24 8.03 16.83 -4.03
N LEU A 25 9.05 16.25 -3.39
CA LEU A 25 8.87 15.03 -2.61
C LEU A 25 8.00 15.27 -1.37
N GLN A 26 8.12 16.43 -0.73
CA GLN A 26 7.26 16.79 0.40
C GLN A 26 5.80 16.91 -0.04
N GLN A 27 5.54 17.59 -1.17
CA GLN A 27 4.21 17.69 -1.74
C GLN A 27 3.63 16.32 -2.10
N LEU A 28 4.46 15.44 -2.66
CA LEU A 28 4.04 14.07 -2.99
C LEU A 28 3.73 13.27 -1.72
N GLU A 29 4.53 13.41 -0.66
CA GLU A 29 4.28 12.76 0.62
C GLU A 29 2.97 13.25 1.25
N ASP A 30 2.70 14.56 1.19
CA ASP A 30 1.47 15.16 1.72
C ASP A 30 0.23 14.61 0.98
N VAL A 31 0.27 14.57 -0.35
CA VAL A 31 -0.81 13.99 -1.18
C VAL A 31 -0.98 12.50 -0.88
N ALA A 32 0.10 11.72 -0.84
CA ALA A 32 0.01 10.29 -0.56
C ALA A 32 -0.57 10.01 0.83
N ARG A 33 -0.27 10.87 1.82
CA ARG A 33 -0.81 10.76 3.18
C ARG A 33 -2.31 11.07 3.22
N GLU A 34 -2.78 12.01 2.43
CA GLU A 34 -4.21 12.30 2.27
C GLU A 34 -4.94 11.11 1.65
N GLU A 35 -4.44 10.59 0.53
CA GLU A 35 -5.01 9.41 -0.16
C GLU A 35 -5.07 8.18 0.75
N ILE A 36 -4.00 7.91 1.53
CA ILE A 36 -4.01 6.80 2.50
C ILE A 36 -5.10 7.00 3.56
N ARG A 37 -5.32 8.22 4.04
CA ARG A 37 -6.39 8.50 5.01
C ARG A 37 -7.77 8.30 4.41
N GLU A 38 -7.98 8.70 3.16
CA GLU A 38 -9.24 8.47 2.45
C GLU A 38 -9.49 6.97 2.27
N LEU A 39 -8.47 6.21 1.86
CA LEU A 39 -8.55 4.76 1.75
C LEU A 39 -8.82 4.07 3.10
N GLN A 40 -8.22 4.57 4.20
CA GLN A 40 -8.50 4.08 5.55
C GLN A 40 -9.96 4.33 5.95
N GLN A 41 -10.49 5.53 5.70
CA GLN A 41 -11.89 5.83 5.99
C GLN A 41 -12.86 4.93 5.19
N LEU A 42 -12.54 4.65 3.93
CA LEU A 42 -13.31 3.73 3.09
C LEU A 42 -13.21 2.29 3.60
N ALA A 43 -12.04 1.87 4.07
CA ALA A 43 -11.84 0.55 4.66
C ALA A 43 -12.61 0.40 5.99
N ASP A 44 -12.55 1.41 6.86
CA ASP A 44 -13.24 1.41 8.16
C ASP A 44 -14.77 1.47 8.01
N ALA A 45 -15.26 2.12 6.97
CA ALA A 45 -16.69 2.15 6.65
C ALA A 45 -17.21 0.83 6.04
N ARG A 46 -16.32 -0.07 5.60
CA ARG A 46 -16.70 -1.36 5.04
C ARG A 46 -17.07 -2.31 6.20
N PRO A 47 -18.20 -3.04 6.13
CA PRO A 47 -18.45 -4.12 7.07
C PRO A 47 -17.30 -5.13 7.00
N GLY A 48 -16.79 -5.55 8.17
CA GLY A 48 -15.63 -6.43 8.26
C GLY A 48 -15.85 -7.73 7.48
N PRO A 49 -14.84 -8.21 6.73
CA PRO A 49 -14.97 -9.44 5.97
C PRO A 49 -15.23 -10.63 6.92
N SER A 50 -16.01 -11.61 6.45
CA SER A 50 -16.10 -12.88 7.16
C SER A 50 -14.70 -13.52 7.15
N PRO A 51 -14.27 -14.21 8.22
CA PRO A 51 -12.96 -14.87 8.26
C PRO A 51 -12.76 -15.90 7.13
N ALA A 52 -13.84 -16.42 6.54
CA ALA A 52 -13.77 -17.25 5.33
C ALA A 52 -13.40 -16.45 4.07
N ASP A 53 -13.87 -15.20 3.95
CA ASP A 53 -13.57 -14.31 2.84
C ASP A 53 -12.12 -13.80 2.91
N GLU A 54 -11.58 -13.61 4.12
CA GLU A 54 -10.17 -13.25 4.33
C GLU A 54 -9.21 -14.32 3.82
N ALA A 55 -9.50 -15.59 4.07
CA ALA A 55 -8.70 -16.72 3.59
C ALA A 55 -8.76 -16.83 2.05
N LEU A 56 -9.93 -16.60 1.46
CA LEU A 56 -10.11 -16.60 0.01
C LEU A 56 -9.41 -15.40 -0.64
N LEU A 57 -9.48 -14.21 -0.05
CA LEU A 57 -8.77 -13.01 -0.51
C LEU A 57 -7.25 -13.18 -0.45
N GLY A 58 -6.74 -13.79 0.61
CA GLY A 58 -5.32 -14.15 0.71
C GLY A 58 -4.90 -15.12 -0.40
N LEU A 59 -5.72 -16.14 -0.67
CA LEU A 59 -5.47 -17.09 -1.75
C LEU A 59 -5.55 -16.43 -3.14
N ALA A 60 -6.50 -15.53 -3.38
CA ALA A 60 -6.58 -14.77 -4.63
C ALA A 60 -5.34 -13.90 -4.83
N TRP A 61 -4.87 -13.23 -3.77
CA TRP A 61 -3.63 -12.45 -3.81
C TRP A 61 -2.41 -13.29 -4.17
N ASP A 62 -2.28 -14.49 -3.57
CA ASP A 62 -1.19 -15.43 -3.88
C ASP A 62 -1.25 -15.94 -5.34
N LEU A 63 -2.45 -16.00 -5.91
CA LEU A 63 -2.70 -16.41 -7.29
C LEU A 63 -2.66 -15.23 -8.29
N GLY A 64 -2.46 -13.99 -7.82
CA GLY A 64 -2.51 -12.79 -8.66
C GLY A 64 -3.90 -12.49 -9.22
N LEU A 65 -4.94 -12.95 -8.54
CA LEU A 65 -6.34 -12.74 -8.89
C LEU A 65 -6.91 -11.56 -8.10
N ASP A 66 -7.70 -10.74 -8.78
CA ASP A 66 -8.40 -9.63 -8.16
C ASP A 66 -9.51 -10.16 -7.24
N GLY A 67 -9.90 -9.40 -6.21
CA GLY A 67 -10.96 -9.80 -5.27
C GLY A 67 -12.33 -10.05 -5.94
N GLU A 68 -12.53 -9.58 -7.17
CA GLU A 68 -13.72 -9.86 -7.99
C GLU A 68 -13.73 -11.29 -8.56
N ALA A 69 -12.58 -11.97 -8.64
CA ALA A 69 -12.48 -13.35 -9.09
C ALA A 69 -13.01 -14.37 -8.06
N LEU A 70 -13.32 -13.91 -6.85
CA LEU A 70 -13.87 -14.72 -5.74
C LEU A 70 -15.39 -14.58 -5.58
N LYS A 71 -16.06 -13.78 -6.42
CA LYS A 71 -17.53 -13.69 -6.48
C LYS A 71 -18.15 -14.88 -7.20
#